data_AF-A0A402CRN5-F1
#
_entry.id   AF-A0A402CRN5-F1
#
_cell.length_a   1.000
_cell.length_b   1.000
_cell.length_c   1.000
_cell.angle_alpha   90.00
_cell.angle_beta   90.00
_cell.angle_gamma   90.00
#
_symmetry.space_group_name_H-M   'P 1'
#
loop_
_entity.id
_entity.type
_entity.pdbx_description
1 polymer ?
#
loop_
_entity_poly.entity_id
_entity_poly.type
_entity_poly.pdbx_seq_one_letter_code
_entity_poly.pdbx_strand_id
1 'polypeptide(L)'
;MKIKLDLHPIYNDSREIEASLLKGIEDAVTKRATELEIIPGKGSGALKKTVVRFLERPEIRAQYHRIEKDGDNWGRLFVHFRWARLQEKKHEPIPEERIDYKCFCCDAAVSTRVDREALDEGPTEVRIEECPSCGSPNKLTFQLKKRGDVSVRAVSGYEE
;
A
#
# COMPACT_ATOMS: atom_id res chain seq x y z
N MET A 1 -17.43 -13.60 -3.30
CA MET A 1 -18.42 -12.69 -2.68
C MET A 1 -18.68 -11.54 -3.63
N LYS A 2 -19.94 -11.11 -3.81
CA LYS A 2 -20.30 -10.04 -4.74
C LYS A 2 -20.90 -8.86 -3.98
N ILE A 3 -20.58 -7.64 -4.39
CA ILE A 3 -21.16 -6.41 -3.84
C ILE A 3 -21.91 -5.71 -4.97
N LYS A 4 -23.05 -5.10 -4.64
CA LYS A 4 -23.90 -4.39 -5.58
C LYS A 4 -24.05 -2.93 -5.17
N LEU A 5 -23.88 -2.02 -6.11
CA LEU A 5 -24.00 -0.58 -5.94
C LEU A 5 -25.02 -0.03 -6.95
N ASP A 6 -26.13 0.50 -6.43
CA ASP A 6 -27.15 1.14 -7.24
C ASP A 6 -26.98 2.66 -7.20
N LEU A 7 -26.70 3.25 -8.36
CA LEU A 7 -26.49 4.70 -8.52
C LEU A 7 -27.74 5.39 -9.09
N HIS A 8 -28.77 4.63 -9.46
CA HIS A 8 -30.02 5.20 -9.96
C HIS A 8 -30.68 6.21 -9.01
N PRO A 9 -30.73 6.03 -7.68
CA PRO A 9 -31.41 7.00 -6.81
C PRO A 9 -30.69 8.34 -6.70
N ILE A 10 -29.38 8.38 -6.97
CA ILE A 10 -28.52 9.56 -6.81
C ILE A 10 -28.03 10.11 -8.17
N TYR A 11 -28.74 9.80 -9.25
CA TYR A 11 -28.28 10.07 -10.62
C TYR A 11 -28.00 11.54 -10.93
N ASN A 12 -28.57 12.47 -10.16
CA ASN A 12 -28.45 13.92 -10.32
C ASN A 12 -27.39 14.56 -9.40
N ASP A 13 -26.84 13.83 -8.43
CA ASP A 13 -25.83 14.34 -7.52
C ASP A 13 -24.45 13.75 -7.84
N SER A 14 -23.66 14.52 -8.60
CA SER A 14 -22.33 14.06 -9.03
C SER A 14 -21.36 13.83 -7.87
N ARG A 15 -21.50 14.57 -6.76
CA ARG A 15 -20.62 14.40 -5.59
C ARG A 15 -20.96 13.12 -4.85
N GLU A 16 -22.25 12.88 -4.64
CA GLU A 16 -22.74 11.67 -3.98
C GLU A 16 -22.42 10.42 -4.81
N ILE A 17 -22.49 10.52 -6.14
CA ILE A 17 -22.08 9.45 -7.06
C ILE A 17 -20.61 9.08 -6.86
N GLU A 18 -19.70 10.06 -6.87
CA GLU A 18 -18.28 9.78 -6.68
C GLU A 18 -17.98 9.21 -5.28
N ALA A 19 -18.59 9.76 -4.23
CA ALA A 19 -18.45 9.26 -2.87
C ALA A 19 -18.94 7.81 -2.73
N SER A 20 -20.09 7.50 -3.34
CA SER A 20 -20.66 6.15 -3.34
C SER A 20 -19.82 5.15 -4.13
N LEU A 21 -19.26 5.56 -5.27
CA LEU A 21 -18.33 4.74 -6.05
C LEU A 21 -17.05 4.43 -5.27
N LEU A 22 -16.46 5.44 -4.64
CA LEU A 22 -15.25 5.27 -3.81
C LEU A 22 -15.52 4.29 -2.67
N LYS A 23 -16.59 4.51 -1.91
CA LYS A 23 -17.01 3.63 -0.83
C LYS A 23 -17.27 2.21 -1.31
N GLY A 24 -17.91 2.04 -2.47
CA GLY A 24 -18.17 0.72 -3.04
C GLY A 24 -16.90 -0.05 -3.39
N ILE A 25 -15.87 0.63 -3.90
CA ILE A 25 -14.56 0.04 -4.15
C ILE A 25 -13.85 -0.30 -2.84
N GLU A 26 -13.81 0.62 -1.87
CA GLU A 26 -13.20 0.39 -0.56
C GLU A 26 -13.84 -0.80 0.18
N ASP A 27 -15.17 -0.89 0.17
CA ASP A 27 -15.91 -2.01 0.73
C ASP A 27 -15.56 -3.33 0.03
N ALA A 28 -15.45 -3.32 -1.31
CA ALA A 28 -15.06 -4.50 -2.09
C ALA A 28 -13.64 -4.94 -1.77
N VAL A 29 -12.72 -4.00 -1.56
CA VAL A 29 -11.34 -4.27 -1.16
C VAL A 29 -11.28 -4.83 0.26
N THR A 30 -11.95 -4.17 1.21
CA THR A 30 -11.98 -4.54 2.62
C THR A 30 -12.58 -5.93 2.81
N LYS A 31 -13.70 -6.22 2.13
CA LYS A 31 -14.40 -7.50 2.21
C LYS A 31 -13.87 -8.55 1.24
N ARG A 32 -12.82 -8.22 0.47
CA ARG A 32 -12.22 -9.08 -0.57
C ARG A 32 -13.27 -9.66 -1.53
N ALA A 33 -14.21 -8.81 -1.96
CA ALA A 33 -15.21 -9.18 -2.94
C ALA A 33 -14.56 -9.55 -4.27
N THR A 34 -15.05 -10.58 -4.94
CA THR A 34 -14.55 -11.00 -6.26
C THR A 34 -15.05 -10.07 -7.37
N GLU A 35 -16.20 -9.43 -7.15
CA GLU A 35 -16.92 -8.63 -8.13
C GLU A 35 -17.71 -7.52 -7.44
N LEU A 36 -17.68 -6.33 -8.03
CA LEU A 36 -18.56 -5.19 -7.71
C LEU A 36 -19.45 -4.91 -8.93
N GLU A 37 -20.76 -5.10 -8.76
CA GLU A 37 -21.78 -4.78 -9.75
C GLU A 37 -22.24 -3.34 -9.53
N ILE A 38 -22.07 -2.48 -10.55
CA ILE A 38 -22.49 -1.08 -10.53
C ILE A 38 -23.67 -0.92 -11.49
N ILE A 39 -24.76 -0.36 -10.98
CA ILE A 39 -25.99 -0.08 -11.75
C ILE A 39 -26.17 1.43 -11.91
N PRO A 40 -25.61 2.03 -12.97
CA PRO A 40 -25.85 3.43 -13.33
C PRO A 40 -27.22 3.67 -13.99
N GLY A 41 -27.99 2.63 -14.28
CA GLY A 41 -29.29 2.74 -14.96
C GLY A 41 -29.20 2.79 -16.50
N LYS A 42 -30.37 2.75 -17.16
CA LYS A 42 -30.52 2.61 -18.62
C LYS A 42 -30.71 3.93 -19.39
N GLY A 43 -30.62 5.07 -18.74
CA GLY A 43 -30.94 6.38 -19.32
C GLY A 43 -30.00 6.82 -20.46
N SER A 44 -29.75 8.13 -20.59
CA SER A 44 -28.94 8.74 -21.67
C SER A 44 -27.47 8.27 -21.75
N GLY A 45 -27.03 7.38 -20.86
CA GLY A 45 -25.66 6.88 -20.79
C GLY A 45 -24.66 7.87 -20.18
N ALA A 46 -25.09 9.09 -19.80
CA ALA A 46 -24.25 10.09 -19.18
C ALA A 46 -23.63 9.57 -17.86
N LEU A 47 -24.47 9.00 -16.97
CA LEU A 47 -24.00 8.43 -15.70
C LEU A 47 -23.00 7.28 -15.92
N LYS A 48 -23.26 6.41 -16.89
CA LYS A 48 -22.34 5.33 -17.28
C LYS A 48 -20.97 5.88 -17.71
N LYS A 49 -20.93 6.97 -18.50
CA LYS A 49 -19.68 7.62 -18.90
C LYS A 49 -18.93 8.18 -17.70
N THR A 50 -19.63 8.82 -16.77
CA THR A 50 -19.02 9.34 -15.52
C THR A 50 -18.42 8.22 -14.69
N VAL A 51 -19.14 7.11 -14.50
CA VAL A 51 -18.64 5.93 -13.77
C VAL A 51 -17.40 5.36 -14.43
N VAL A 52 -17.39 5.19 -15.75
CA VAL A 52 -16.22 4.67 -16.48
C VAL A 52 -15.02 5.60 -16.30
N ARG A 53 -15.21 6.93 -16.45
CA ARG A 53 -14.12 7.91 -16.23
C ARG A 53 -13.57 7.87 -14.81
N PHE A 54 -14.44 7.66 -13.81
CA PHE A 54 -14.01 7.48 -12.42
C PHE A 54 -13.15 6.22 -12.26
N LEU A 55 -13.59 5.09 -12.81
CA LEU A 55 -12.86 3.82 -12.70
C LEU A 55 -11.53 3.84 -13.45
N GLU A 56 -11.38 4.66 -14.50
CA GLU A 56 -10.16 4.84 -15.27
C GLU A 56 -9.08 5.68 -14.56
N ARG A 57 -9.42 6.35 -13.44
CA ARG A 57 -8.43 7.09 -12.63
C ARG A 57 -7.32 6.14 -12.15
N PRO A 58 -6.02 6.49 -12.28
CA PRO A 58 -4.90 5.58 -11.98
C PRO A 58 -4.98 4.93 -10.59
N GLU A 59 -5.33 5.71 -9.57
CA GLU A 59 -5.45 5.30 -8.18
C GLU A 59 -6.60 4.31 -7.92
N ILE A 60 -7.67 4.39 -8.72
CA ILE A 60 -8.79 3.45 -8.66
C ILE A 60 -8.50 2.22 -9.51
N ARG A 61 -7.93 2.42 -10.71
CA ARG A 61 -7.57 1.34 -11.65
C ARG A 61 -6.61 0.32 -11.05
N ALA A 62 -5.72 0.77 -10.16
CA ALA A 62 -4.78 -0.06 -9.43
C ALA A 62 -5.46 -1.05 -8.45
N GLN A 63 -6.70 -0.77 -8.01
CA GLN A 63 -7.40 -1.55 -7.00
C GLN A 63 -8.18 -2.75 -7.55
N TYR A 64 -8.35 -2.83 -8.87
CA TYR A 64 -9.11 -3.91 -9.50
C TYR A 64 -8.41 -4.44 -10.76
N HIS A 65 -8.87 -5.60 -11.26
CA HIS A 65 -8.21 -6.27 -12.38
C HIS A 65 -8.73 -5.80 -13.74
N ARG A 66 -10.04 -5.83 -13.95
CA ARG A 66 -10.68 -5.40 -15.21
C ARG A 66 -12.10 -4.87 -14.97
N ILE A 67 -12.59 -4.10 -15.93
CA ILE A 67 -14.00 -3.73 -16.04
C ILE A 67 -14.62 -4.57 -17.15
N GLU A 68 -15.81 -5.08 -16.91
CA GLU A 68 -16.65 -5.73 -17.90
C GLU A 68 -17.92 -4.90 -18.10
N LYS A 69 -18.25 -4.64 -19.38
CA LYS A 69 -19.46 -3.97 -19.78
C LYS A 69 -20.45 -5.05 -20.19
N ASP A 70 -21.63 -5.05 -19.57
CA ASP A 70 -22.68 -5.98 -19.95
C ASP A 70 -23.17 -5.64 -21.37
N GLY A 71 -22.98 -6.59 -22.30
CA GLY A 71 -23.34 -6.45 -23.71
C GLY A 71 -24.84 -6.52 -23.96
N ASP A 72 -25.56 -7.25 -23.10
CA ASP A 72 -27.00 -7.53 -23.23
C ASP A 72 -27.84 -6.58 -22.36
N ASN A 73 -27.28 -6.08 -21.25
CA ASN A 73 -27.95 -5.15 -20.35
C ASN A 73 -27.10 -3.88 -20.11
N TRP A 74 -27.22 -2.92 -21.03
CA TRP A 74 -26.36 -1.73 -21.06
C TRP A 74 -26.37 -0.86 -19.79
N GLY A 75 -27.32 -1.10 -18.87
CA GLY A 75 -27.41 -0.44 -17.57
C GLY A 75 -26.53 -1.03 -16.46
N ARG A 76 -25.61 -1.96 -16.76
CA ARG A 76 -24.71 -2.58 -15.77
C ARG A 76 -23.24 -2.49 -16.16
N LEU A 77 -22.41 -2.43 -15.13
CA LEU A 77 -20.94 -2.49 -15.20
C LEU A 77 -20.46 -3.42 -14.10
N PHE A 78 -19.52 -4.31 -14.43
CA PHE A 78 -18.92 -5.21 -13.46
C PHE A 78 -17.45 -4.88 -13.30
N VAL A 79 -17.01 -4.70 -12.06
CA VAL A 79 -15.60 -4.52 -11.71
C VAL A 79 -15.11 -5.81 -11.09
N HIS A 80 -14.14 -6.46 -11.74
CA HIS A 80 -13.59 -7.74 -11.32
C HIS A 80 -12.31 -7.55 -10.55
N PHE A 81 -12.22 -8.17 -9.38
CA PHE A 81 -11.04 -8.16 -8.53
C PHE A 81 -10.30 -9.49 -8.64
N ARG A 82 -8.99 -9.44 -8.85
CA ARG A 82 -8.12 -10.63 -8.84
C ARG A 82 -7.15 -10.53 -7.68
N TRP A 83 -7.58 -10.97 -6.50
CA TRP A 83 -6.79 -10.85 -5.28
C TRP A 83 -5.40 -11.49 -5.38
N ALA A 84 -5.28 -12.64 -6.04
CA ALA A 84 -3.98 -13.31 -6.26
C ALA A 84 -2.91 -12.39 -6.87
N ARG A 85 -3.27 -11.49 -7.82
CA ARG A 85 -2.33 -10.52 -8.41
C ARG A 85 -2.24 -9.18 -7.67
N LEU A 86 -3.26 -8.82 -6.91
CA LEU A 86 -3.25 -7.61 -6.09
C LEU A 86 -2.40 -7.80 -4.83
N GLN A 87 -2.24 -9.03 -4.33
CA GLN A 87 -1.34 -9.36 -3.22
C GLN A 87 0.13 -9.16 -3.61
N GLU A 88 0.54 -9.55 -4.83
CA GLU A 88 1.93 -9.42 -5.32
C GLU A 88 2.45 -7.97 -5.31
N LYS A 89 1.57 -6.97 -5.31
CA LYS A 89 1.95 -5.55 -5.27
C LYS A 89 1.91 -4.91 -3.88
N LYS A 90 1.23 -5.51 -2.91
CA LYS A 90 0.99 -4.93 -1.57
C LYS A 90 1.72 -5.67 -0.46
N HIS A 91 2.30 -6.82 -0.75
CA HIS A 91 2.91 -7.70 0.23
C HIS A 91 4.19 -8.31 -0.34
N GLU A 92 5.10 -7.47 -0.80
CA GLU A 92 6.50 -7.82 -0.62
C GLU A 92 6.81 -7.38 0.81
N PRO A 93 6.78 -8.27 1.83
CA PRO A 93 7.36 -7.90 3.11
C PRO A 93 8.78 -7.43 2.80
N ILE A 94 9.08 -6.18 3.16
CA ILE A 94 10.46 -5.69 3.09
C ILE A 94 11.27 -6.75 3.86
N PRO A 95 12.20 -7.46 3.20
CA PRO A 95 12.97 -8.47 3.91
C PRO A 95 13.56 -7.82 5.16
N GLU A 96 13.57 -8.52 6.30
CA GLU A 96 14.30 -8.09 7.49
C GLU A 96 15.78 -8.02 7.12
N GLU A 97 16.18 -6.97 6.40
CA GLU A 97 17.52 -6.76 5.93
C GLU A 97 18.36 -6.56 7.19
N ARG A 98 19.29 -7.48 7.42
CA ARG A 98 20.21 -7.41 8.53
C ARG A 98 21.52 -6.87 8.03
N ILE A 99 22.10 -5.95 8.78
CA ILE A 99 23.42 -5.42 8.53
C ILE A 99 24.32 -5.71 9.73
N ASP A 100 25.54 -6.13 9.43
CA ASP A 100 26.55 -6.38 10.45
C ASP A 100 27.26 -5.09 10.83
N TYR A 101 27.48 -4.91 12.14
CA TYR A 101 28.33 -3.87 12.69
C TYR A 101 29.30 -4.46 13.70
N LYS A 102 30.40 -3.74 13.94
CA LYS A 102 31.31 -4.05 15.05
C LYS A 102 30.88 -3.30 16.28
N CYS A 103 30.69 -4.02 17.38
CA CYS A 103 30.45 -3.39 18.67
C CYS A 103 31.60 -2.42 19.00
N PHE A 104 31.26 -1.20 19.44
CA PHE A 104 32.26 -0.19 19.76
C PHE A 104 33.17 -0.62 20.94
N CYS A 105 32.66 -1.44 21.85
CA CYS A 105 33.31 -1.80 23.10
C CYS A 105 34.17 -3.07 22.98
N CYS A 106 33.64 -4.14 22.39
CA CYS A 106 34.30 -5.45 22.34
C CYS A 106 34.67 -5.93 20.92
N ASP A 107 34.44 -5.12 19.90
CA ASP A 107 34.67 -5.45 18.48
C ASP A 107 33.91 -6.69 17.96
N ALA A 108 32.98 -7.26 18.75
CA ALA A 108 32.14 -8.37 18.31
C ALA A 108 31.34 -7.99 17.06
N ALA A 109 31.27 -8.91 16.10
CA ALA A 109 30.40 -8.77 14.94
C ALA A 109 28.95 -9.05 15.37
N VAL A 110 28.09 -8.04 15.27
CA VAL A 110 26.69 -8.10 15.67
C VAL A 110 25.84 -7.75 14.45
N SER A 111 24.83 -8.58 14.18
CA SER A 111 23.84 -8.28 13.15
C SER A 111 22.68 -7.50 13.73
N THR A 112 22.17 -6.50 13.02
CA THR A 112 20.96 -5.79 13.44
C THR A 112 20.05 -5.45 12.26
N ARG A 113 18.77 -5.19 12.54
CA ARG A 113 17.74 -4.97 11.53
C ARG A 113 17.85 -3.58 10.91
N VAL A 114 17.68 -3.47 9.61
CA VAL A 114 17.55 -2.18 8.92
C VAL A 114 16.08 -1.82 8.86
N ASP A 115 15.70 -0.65 9.37
CA ASP A 115 14.36 -0.10 9.18
C ASP A 115 14.38 0.75 7.91
N ARG A 116 13.86 0.19 6.82
CA ARG A 116 13.89 0.89 5.53
C ARG A 116 12.91 2.05 5.48
N GLU A 117 11.78 1.94 6.18
CA GLU A 117 10.78 2.99 6.24
C GLU A 117 11.36 4.23 6.94
N ALA A 118 12.08 4.04 8.06
CA ALA A 118 12.78 5.13 8.74
C ALA A 118 13.83 5.83 7.86
N LEU A 119 14.54 5.08 7.01
CA LEU A 119 15.55 5.62 6.08
C LEU A 119 14.96 6.28 4.82
N ASP A 120 13.70 5.98 4.49
CA ASP A 120 12.97 6.64 3.41
C ASP A 120 12.39 7.99 3.88
N GLU A 121 12.07 8.13 5.18
CA GLU A 121 11.64 9.39 5.81
C GLU A 121 12.80 10.39 5.98
N GLY A 122 14.03 9.91 6.10
CA GLY A 122 15.22 10.76 6.19
C GLY A 122 16.52 9.98 5.90
N PRO A 123 17.57 10.64 5.39
CA PRO A 123 18.80 9.95 4.95
C PRO A 123 19.62 9.32 6.09
N THR A 124 19.20 9.47 7.35
CA THR A 124 19.91 8.99 8.53
C THR A 124 18.94 8.61 9.65
N GLU A 125 19.10 7.41 10.20
CA GLU A 125 18.39 6.90 11.38
C GLU A 125 19.41 6.67 12.50
N VAL A 126 19.08 7.01 13.74
CA VAL A 126 19.94 6.77 14.92
C VAL A 126 19.16 6.03 15.99
N ARG A 127 19.75 4.95 16.52
CA ARG A 127 19.18 4.19 17.64
C ARG A 127 20.25 3.65 18.57
N ILE A 128 19.86 3.18 19.74
CA ILE A 128 20.76 2.56 20.72
C ILE A 128 20.37 1.09 20.88
N GLU A 129 21.35 0.20 20.76
CA GLU A 129 21.18 -1.24 20.98
C GLU A 129 22.29 -1.78 21.89
N GLU A 130 21.91 -2.67 22.81
CA GLU A 130 22.86 -3.36 23.67
C GLU A 130 23.59 -4.46 22.89
N CYS A 131 24.91 -4.52 23.03
CA CYS A 131 25.68 -5.61 22.45
C CYS A 131 25.30 -6.94 23.12
N PRO A 132 24.92 -8.00 22.38
CA PRO A 132 24.63 -9.30 22.97
C PRO A 132 25.86 -9.97 23.59
N SER A 133 27.08 -9.56 23.22
CA SER A 133 28.32 -10.14 23.73
C SER A 133 28.83 -9.49 25.02
N CYS A 134 28.65 -8.19 25.22
CA CYS A 134 29.22 -7.46 26.36
C CYS A 134 28.24 -6.53 27.09
N GLY A 135 27.00 -6.39 26.62
CA GLY A 135 25.98 -5.53 27.22
C GLY A 135 26.21 -4.03 27.04
N SER A 136 27.26 -3.59 26.31
CA SER A 136 27.51 -2.17 26.11
C SER A 136 26.44 -1.53 25.21
N PRO A 137 25.96 -0.31 25.50
CA PRO A 137 25.05 0.42 24.62
C PRO A 137 25.80 0.94 23.39
N ASN A 138 25.46 0.44 22.20
CA ASN A 138 25.97 0.94 20.94
C ASN A 138 24.98 1.96 20.37
N LYS A 139 25.43 3.20 20.18
CA LYS A 139 24.69 4.18 19.37
C LYS A 139 24.98 3.89 17.90
N LEU A 140 23.98 3.33 17.22
CA LEU A 140 24.02 2.96 15.82
C LEU A 140 23.50 4.11 14.97
N THR A 141 24.24 4.49 13.94
CA THR A 141 23.83 5.45 12.93
C THR A 141 23.74 4.75 11.58
N PHE A 142 22.54 4.65 11.04
CA PHE A 142 22.26 4.09 9.72
C PHE A 142 22.19 5.22 8.70
N GLN A 143 22.79 5.01 7.54
CA GLN A 143 22.78 5.99 6.45
C GLN A 143 22.46 5.31 5.12
N LEU A 144 21.54 5.92 4.37
CA LEU A 144 21.19 5.48 3.04
C LEU A 144 22.18 6.04 2.01
N LYS A 145 22.90 5.18 1.29
CA LYS A 145 23.83 5.60 0.23
C LYS A 145 23.09 5.86 -1.08
N LYS A 146 23.71 6.66 -1.97
CA LYS A 146 23.16 7.02 -3.30
C LYS A 146 22.79 5.82 -4.21
N ARG A 147 23.32 4.63 -3.94
CA ARG A 147 23.04 3.39 -4.70
C ARG A 147 21.94 2.52 -4.08
N GLY A 148 21.34 2.96 -2.98
CA GLY A 148 20.32 2.20 -2.24
C GLY A 148 20.88 1.30 -1.14
N ASP A 149 22.21 1.13 -1.04
CA ASP A 149 22.86 0.39 0.03
C ASP A 149 22.75 1.13 1.38
N VAL A 150 22.54 0.40 2.47
CA VAL A 150 22.59 0.96 3.84
C VAL A 150 23.98 0.75 4.43
N SER A 151 24.49 1.75 5.16
CA SER A 151 25.65 1.59 6.03
C SER A 151 25.28 1.87 7.47
N VAL A 152 25.85 1.08 8.39
CA VAL A 152 25.72 1.26 9.82
C VAL A 152 27.07 1.60 10.43
N ARG A 153 27.06 2.51 11.41
CA ARG A 153 28.23 2.83 12.24
C ARG A 153 27.83 2.77 13.72
N ALA A 154 28.60 2.05 14.52
CA ALA A 154 28.43 2.02 15.96
C ALA A 154 29.45 2.95 16.64
N VAL A 155 28.97 3.72 17.63
CA VAL A 155 29.79 4.50 18.57
C VAL A 155 29.28 4.28 20.00
N SER A 156 29.97 4.84 20.99
CA SER A 156 29.53 4.79 22.39
C SER A 156 28.11 5.36 22.51
N GLY A 157 27.21 4.59 23.13
CA GLY A 157 25.84 4.99 23.47
C GLY A 157 25.66 5.35 24.94
N TYR A 158 26.72 5.40 25.74
CA TYR A 158 26.67 6.01 27.07
C TYR A 158 26.36 7.50 26.92
N GLU A 159 25.46 8.03 27.74
CA GLU A 159 25.22 9.47 27.83
C GLU A 159 26.55 10.16 28.24
N GLU A 160 26.93 11.20 27.50
CA GLU A 160 28.05 12.08 27.88
C GLU A 160 27.67 12.98 29.05
#